data_AF-A0A1G0GM91-F1
#
_entry.id   AF-A0A1G0GM91-F1
#
_cell.length_a   1.000
_cell.length_b   1.000
_cell.length_c   1.000
_cell.angle_alpha   90.00
_cell.angle_beta   90.00
_cell.angle_gamma   90.00
#
_symmetry.space_group_name_H-M   'P 1'
#
loop_
_entity.id
_entity.type
_entity.pdbx_description
1 polymer ?
#
loop_
_entity_poly.entity_id
_entity_poly.type
_entity_poly.pdbx_seq_one_letter_code
_entity_poly.pdbx_strand_id
1 'polypeptide(L)'
;MEKNIHLLAVAETLSTAWRKVYGTKQTFIASVALMFLMKIIFLWLMYITKHIPFINAIFVISDALIALLIIYGILYLGIQRAFDLPIHYEMIFITFRLNKAINLVGLCLLQLLIVAIPFILAIFFYILLASYLSTILALLVNIAFMLIYFWLTFRLCLGVAFILDKNVTPLAAIKLSFEATKSNVWRLASLLVIQQLVLLISIIPLGIGLIWSIPFVAITYGMIYKNLLMNVKSFQ
;
A
#
# COMPACT_ATOMS: atom_id res chain seq x y z
N MET A 1 -26.16 -9.88 20.53
CA MET A 1 -25.95 -10.38 19.16
C MET A 1 -24.46 -10.51 18.92
N GLU A 2 -23.93 -11.73 18.87
CA GLU A 2 -22.55 -11.97 18.46
C GLU A 2 -22.38 -11.47 17.02
N LYS A 3 -21.56 -10.44 16.84
CA LYS A 3 -21.28 -9.86 15.52
C LYS A 3 -20.40 -10.86 14.76
N ASN A 4 -20.98 -11.54 13.77
CA ASN A 4 -20.23 -12.40 12.86
C ASN A 4 -19.11 -11.59 12.19
N ILE A 5 -17.85 -11.85 12.58
CA ILE A 5 -16.69 -11.21 11.97
C ILE A 5 -16.54 -11.79 10.56
N HIS A 6 -16.53 -10.92 9.56
CA HIS A 6 -16.36 -11.34 8.17
C HIS A 6 -14.92 -11.81 7.92
N LEU A 7 -14.79 -13.03 7.41
CA LEU A 7 -13.52 -13.64 7.02
C LEU A 7 -13.33 -13.53 5.50
N LEU A 8 -12.16 -13.08 5.07
CA LEU A 8 -11.83 -12.89 3.67
C LEU A 8 -11.75 -14.20 2.90
N ALA A 9 -12.66 -14.45 1.97
CA ALA A 9 -12.55 -15.54 1.00
C ALA A 9 -11.45 -15.21 -0.02
N VAL A 10 -10.21 -15.68 0.22
CA VAL A 10 -9.01 -15.34 -0.57
C VAL A 10 -9.20 -15.64 -2.06
N ALA A 11 -9.59 -16.88 -2.39
CA ALA A 11 -9.75 -17.32 -3.77
C ALA A 11 -10.86 -16.54 -4.51
N GLU A 12 -11.99 -16.31 -3.85
CA GLU A 12 -13.10 -15.55 -4.41
C GLU A 12 -12.73 -14.08 -4.62
N THR A 13 -11.99 -13.48 -3.67
CA THR A 13 -11.49 -12.11 -3.76
C THR A 13 -10.58 -11.95 -4.98
N LEU A 14 -9.63 -12.87 -5.17
CA LEU A 14 -8.71 -12.86 -6.31
C LEU A 14 -9.45 -13.12 -7.63
N SER A 15 -10.30 -14.14 -7.70
CA SER A 15 -11.08 -14.46 -8.91
C SER A 15 -11.98 -13.29 -9.33
N THR A 16 -12.63 -12.65 -8.36
CA THR A 16 -13.48 -11.48 -8.62
C THR A 16 -12.65 -10.27 -9.06
N ALA A 17 -11.51 -10.03 -8.44
CA ALA A 17 -10.60 -8.97 -8.88
C ALA A 17 -10.10 -9.21 -10.31
N TRP A 18 -9.72 -10.44 -10.66
CA TRP A 18 -9.28 -10.82 -12.01
C TRP A 18 -10.37 -10.58 -13.06
N ARG A 19 -11.62 -10.97 -12.78
CA ARG A 19 -12.76 -10.69 -13.68
C ARG A 19 -12.94 -9.19 -13.93
N LYS A 20 -12.70 -8.35 -12.91
CA LYS A 20 -12.84 -6.89 -12.98
C LYS A 20 -11.70 -6.18 -13.73
N VAL A 21 -10.59 -6.86 -14.03
CA VAL A 21 -9.49 -6.35 -14.89
C VAL A 21 -9.96 -6.12 -16.33
N TYR A 22 -10.86 -6.97 -16.82
CA TYR A 22 -11.41 -6.80 -18.15
C TYR A 22 -12.23 -5.50 -18.23
N GLY A 23 -11.94 -4.68 -19.25
CA GLY A 23 -12.55 -3.36 -19.43
C GLY A 23 -11.88 -2.21 -18.69
N THR A 24 -10.87 -2.44 -17.86
CA THR A 24 -10.19 -1.36 -17.09
C THR A 24 -8.74 -1.11 -17.47
N LYS A 25 -8.17 -1.96 -18.32
CA LYS A 25 -6.75 -1.93 -18.69
C LYS A 25 -6.29 -0.57 -19.21
N GLN A 26 -7.06 0.05 -20.10
CA GLN A 26 -6.69 1.34 -20.71
C GLN A 26 -6.52 2.43 -19.64
N THR A 27 -7.45 2.51 -18.69
CA THR A 27 -7.40 3.50 -17.60
C THR A 27 -6.15 3.32 -16.73
N PHE A 28 -5.84 2.08 -16.36
CA PHE A 28 -4.64 1.78 -15.56
C PHE A 28 -3.34 1.99 -16.34
N ILE A 29 -3.27 1.57 -17.61
CA ILE A 29 -2.09 1.79 -18.47
C ILE A 29 -1.88 3.29 -18.68
N ALA A 30 -2.94 4.06 -18.94
CA ALA A 30 -2.84 5.52 -19.06
C ALA A 30 -2.29 6.16 -17.78
N SER A 31 -2.76 5.68 -16.61
CA SER A 31 -2.27 6.14 -15.31
C SER A 31 -0.78 5.82 -15.10
N VAL A 32 -0.35 4.61 -15.49
CA VAL A 32 1.05 4.18 -15.42
C VAL A 32 1.91 4.96 -16.42
N ALA A 33 1.45 5.16 -17.65
CA ALA A 33 2.14 5.94 -18.66
C ALA A 33 2.35 7.39 -18.19
N LEU A 34 1.32 7.99 -17.58
CA LEU A 34 1.43 9.33 -16.99
C LEU A 34 2.46 9.36 -15.85
N MET A 35 2.49 8.34 -14.99
CA MET A 35 3.51 8.20 -13.95
C MET A 35 4.93 8.15 -14.56
N PHE A 36 5.14 7.38 -15.62
CA PHE A 36 6.42 7.32 -16.33
C PHE A 36 6.82 8.67 -16.93
N LEU A 37 5.89 9.38 -17.58
CA LEU A 37 6.15 10.71 -18.12
C LEU A 37 6.58 11.69 -17.03
N MET A 38 5.88 11.71 -15.89
CA MET A 38 6.27 12.55 -14.75
C MET A 38 7.67 12.17 -14.22
N LYS A 39 7.98 10.88 -14.12
CA LYS A 39 9.31 10.41 -13.70
C LYS A 39 10.42 10.85 -14.64
N ILE A 40 10.19 10.83 -15.95
CA ILE A 40 11.17 11.31 -16.94
C ILE A 40 11.43 12.80 -16.74
N ILE A 41 10.38 13.61 -16.55
CA ILE A 41 10.50 15.05 -16.31
C ILE A 41 11.32 15.32 -15.05
N PHE A 42 10.99 14.67 -13.93
CA PHE A 42 11.72 14.86 -12.67
C PHE A 42 13.16 14.37 -12.74
N LEU A 43 13.42 13.24 -13.42
CA LEU A 43 14.77 12.75 -13.64
C LEU A 43 15.62 13.77 -14.41
N TRP A 44 15.04 14.38 -15.45
CA TRP A 44 15.72 15.40 -16.25
C TRP A 44 16.00 16.66 -15.44
N LEU A 45 15.02 17.14 -14.66
CA LEU A 45 15.20 18.27 -13.74
C LEU A 45 16.32 18.01 -12.73
N MET A 46 16.31 16.83 -12.09
CA MET A 46 17.36 16.42 -11.15
C MET A 46 18.74 16.36 -11.80
N TYR A 47 18.82 15.90 -13.05
CA TYR A 47 20.08 15.83 -13.81
C TYR A 47 20.67 17.24 -14.06
N ILE A 48 19.84 18.20 -14.46
CA ILE A 48 20.28 19.58 -14.72
C ILE A 48 20.72 20.26 -13.42
N THR A 49 19.98 20.05 -12.33
CA THR A 49 20.26 20.72 -11.06
C THR A 49 21.28 19.98 -10.20
N LYS A 50 21.92 18.91 -10.70
CA LYS A 50 22.85 18.06 -9.93
C LYS A 50 24.01 18.83 -9.27
N HIS A 51 24.43 19.95 -9.86
CA HIS A 51 25.51 20.79 -9.34
C HIS A 51 25.06 21.81 -8.29
N ILE A 52 23.74 21.93 -8.04
CA ILE A 52 23.16 22.83 -7.04
C ILE A 52 22.44 21.97 -5.98
N PRO A 53 23.14 21.57 -4.90
CA PRO A 53 22.64 20.55 -3.97
C PRO A 53 21.27 20.88 -3.37
N PHE A 54 21.04 22.14 -2.99
CA PHE A 54 19.79 22.58 -2.40
C PHE A 54 18.59 22.43 -3.35
N ILE A 55 18.74 22.85 -4.60
CA ILE A 55 17.67 22.75 -5.62
C ILE A 55 17.43 21.28 -5.98
N ASN A 56 18.51 20.49 -6.15
CA ASN A 56 18.39 19.06 -6.40
C ASN A 56 17.61 18.34 -5.29
N ALA A 57 17.90 18.66 -4.02
CA ALA A 57 17.20 18.07 -2.88
C ALA A 57 15.68 18.35 -2.91
N ILE A 58 15.26 19.56 -3.30
CA ILE A 58 13.84 19.90 -3.46
C ILE A 58 13.19 19.02 -4.53
N PHE A 59 13.85 18.80 -5.67
CA PHE A 59 13.32 17.95 -6.73
C PHE A 59 13.25 16.48 -6.32
N VAL A 60 14.24 15.97 -5.58
CA VAL A 60 14.24 14.60 -5.05
C VAL A 60 13.06 14.38 -4.10
N ILE A 61 12.84 15.30 -3.15
CA ILE A 61 11.72 15.20 -2.19
C ILE A 61 10.39 15.30 -2.94
N SER A 62 10.28 16.23 -3.88
CA SER A 62 9.06 16.42 -4.67
C SER A 62 8.75 15.18 -5.52
N ASP A 63 9.75 14.58 -6.16
CA ASP A 63 9.60 13.35 -6.95
C ASP A 63 9.10 12.18 -6.08
N ALA A 64 9.62 12.04 -4.87
CA ALA A 64 9.18 11.01 -3.92
C ALA A 64 7.71 11.21 -3.49
N LEU A 65 7.32 12.45 -3.18
CA LEU A 65 5.94 12.78 -2.79
C LEU A 65 4.96 12.57 -3.95
N ILE A 66 5.32 13.00 -5.15
CA ILE A 66 4.49 12.82 -6.35
C ILE A 66 4.30 11.33 -6.64
N ALA A 67 5.37 10.54 -6.59
CA ALA A 67 5.29 9.10 -6.80
C ALA A 67 4.37 8.42 -5.79
N LEU A 68 4.49 8.77 -4.50
CA LEU A 68 3.62 8.29 -3.45
C LEU A 68 2.14 8.59 -3.74
N LEU A 69 1.82 9.85 -4.08
CA LEU A 69 0.46 10.28 -4.36
C LEU A 69 -0.14 9.59 -5.61
N ILE A 70 0.66 9.38 -6.66
CA ILE A 70 0.21 8.67 -7.86
C ILE A 70 -0.05 7.19 -7.56
N ILE A 71 0.83 6.53 -6.80
CA ILE A 71 0.62 5.13 -6.39
C ILE A 71 -0.70 5.00 -5.62
N TYR A 72 -0.97 5.92 -4.68
CA TYR A 72 -2.25 5.95 -3.96
C TYR A 72 -3.44 6.31 -4.86
N GLY A 73 -3.24 7.12 -5.90
CA GLY A 73 -4.24 7.39 -6.94
C GLY A 73 -4.59 6.14 -7.74
N ILE A 74 -3.61 5.31 -8.09
CA ILE A 74 -3.83 4.02 -8.75
C ILE A 74 -4.59 3.06 -7.82
N LEU A 75 -4.26 3.02 -6.52
CA LEU A 75 -5.03 2.27 -5.54
C LEU A 75 -6.47 2.77 -5.43
N TYR A 76 -6.70 4.09 -5.53
CA TYR A 76 -8.05 4.66 -5.56
C TYR A 76 -8.88 4.17 -6.75
N LEU A 77 -8.30 4.08 -7.95
CA LEU A 77 -8.97 3.47 -9.11
C LEU A 77 -9.37 2.02 -8.81
N GLY A 78 -8.50 1.28 -8.13
CA GLY A 78 -8.77 -0.07 -7.66
C GLY A 78 -9.96 -0.16 -6.69
N ILE A 79 -10.04 0.77 -5.73
CA ILE A 79 -11.17 0.89 -4.81
C ILE A 79 -12.47 1.18 -5.58
N GLN A 80 -12.48 2.22 -6.43
CA GLN A 80 -13.65 2.59 -7.22
C GLN A 80 -14.16 1.41 -8.06
N ARG A 81 -13.24 0.72 -8.73
CA ARG A 81 -13.58 -0.45 -9.54
C ARG A 81 -14.11 -1.62 -8.70
N ALA A 82 -13.61 -1.83 -7.49
CA ALA A 82 -14.13 -2.86 -6.59
C ALA A 82 -15.59 -2.62 -6.20
N PHE A 83 -16.01 -1.35 -6.10
CA PHE A 83 -17.40 -0.94 -5.93
C PHE A 83 -18.21 -0.85 -7.23
N ASP A 84 -17.65 -1.30 -8.36
CA ASP A 84 -18.30 -1.27 -9.68
C ASP A 84 -18.60 0.15 -10.19
N LEU A 85 -17.90 1.14 -9.65
CA LEU A 85 -17.99 2.53 -10.08
C LEU A 85 -17.16 2.75 -11.35
N PRO A 86 -17.58 3.69 -12.23
CA PRO A 86 -16.81 4.04 -13.43
C PRO A 86 -15.46 4.63 -13.02
N ILE A 87 -14.40 4.27 -13.74
CA ILE A 87 -13.04 4.72 -13.47
C ILE A 87 -12.48 5.51 -14.65
N HIS A 88 -11.84 6.64 -14.37
CA HIS A 88 -11.21 7.51 -15.37
C HIS A 88 -9.79 7.82 -14.90
N TYR A 89 -8.82 7.96 -15.82
CA TYR A 89 -7.41 8.07 -15.44
C TYR A 89 -7.14 9.33 -14.60
N GLU A 90 -7.91 10.39 -14.80
CA GLU A 90 -7.79 11.66 -14.06
C GLU A 90 -8.06 11.51 -12.57
N MET A 91 -8.80 10.46 -12.16
CA MET A 91 -9.10 10.21 -10.76
C MET A 91 -7.83 9.94 -9.93
N ILE A 92 -6.70 9.58 -10.55
CA ILE A 92 -5.42 9.47 -9.83
C ILE A 92 -5.00 10.80 -9.20
N PHE A 93 -5.42 11.95 -9.76
CA PHE A 93 -5.09 13.27 -9.23
C PHE A 93 -5.95 13.70 -8.04
N ILE A 94 -6.95 12.92 -7.65
CA ILE A 94 -7.73 13.19 -6.44
C ILE A 94 -6.84 13.21 -5.19
N THR A 95 -5.75 12.43 -5.18
CA THR A 95 -4.78 12.39 -4.09
C THR A 95 -3.95 13.67 -3.98
N PHE A 96 -3.88 14.50 -5.04
CA PHE A 96 -3.18 15.77 -5.05
C PHE A 96 -4.00 16.92 -4.44
N ARG A 97 -5.29 16.70 -4.15
CA ARG A 97 -6.08 17.67 -3.38
C ARG A 97 -5.45 17.86 -2.01
N LEU A 98 -5.15 19.10 -1.64
CA LEU A 98 -4.37 19.45 -0.45
C LEU A 98 -4.81 18.70 0.82
N ASN A 99 -6.12 18.62 1.09
CA ASN A 99 -6.65 17.89 2.25
C ASN A 99 -6.34 16.39 2.21
N LYS A 100 -6.46 15.75 1.04
CA LYS A 100 -6.15 14.31 0.89
C LYS A 100 -4.65 14.07 0.90
N ALA A 101 -3.87 14.92 0.21
CA ALA A 101 -2.42 14.82 0.16
C ALA A 101 -1.79 14.87 1.55
N ILE A 102 -2.18 15.86 2.36
CA ILE A 102 -1.70 16.01 3.74
C ILE A 102 -2.08 14.81 4.59
N ASN A 103 -3.32 14.31 4.48
CA ASN A 103 -3.75 13.14 5.25
C ASN A 103 -3.02 11.86 4.80
N LEU A 104 -2.75 11.68 3.50
CA LEU A 104 -2.01 10.52 2.98
C LEU A 104 -0.54 10.55 3.40
N VAL A 105 0.11 11.72 3.32
CA VAL A 105 1.49 11.90 3.79
C VAL A 105 1.57 11.70 5.29
N GLY A 106 0.65 12.30 6.06
CA GLY A 106 0.55 12.13 7.50
C GLY A 106 0.32 10.66 7.91
N LEU A 107 -0.49 9.92 7.16
CA LEU A 107 -0.65 8.48 7.36
C LEU A 107 0.65 7.73 7.07
N CYS A 108 1.33 8.04 5.97
CA CYS A 108 2.59 7.39 5.63
C CYS A 108 3.65 7.61 6.72
N LEU A 109 3.78 8.84 7.23
CA LEU A 109 4.69 9.15 8.34
C LEU A 109 4.31 8.41 9.61
N LEU A 110 3.03 8.35 9.94
CA LEU A 110 2.56 7.66 11.14
C LEU A 110 2.76 6.14 11.04
N GLN A 111 2.48 5.55 9.87
CA GLN A 111 2.77 4.14 9.59
C GLN A 111 4.27 3.86 9.66
N LEU A 112 5.11 4.75 9.12
CA LEU A 112 6.56 4.64 9.23
C LEU A 112 7.00 4.62 10.69
N LEU A 113 6.51 5.55 11.53
CA LEU A 113 6.85 5.58 12.96
C LEU A 113 6.42 4.30 13.69
N ILE A 114 5.18 3.85 13.46
CA ILE A 114 4.62 2.66 14.12
C ILE A 114 5.40 1.39 13.73
N VAL A 115 5.74 1.26 12.45
CA VAL A 115 6.43 0.08 11.90
C VAL A 115 7.94 0.13 12.14
N ALA A 116 8.54 1.32 12.28
CA ALA A 116 9.96 1.47 12.59
C ALA A 116 10.31 1.01 14.01
N ILE A 117 9.41 1.15 14.99
CA ILE A 117 9.66 0.75 16.39
C ILE A 117 10.12 -0.72 16.51
N PRO A 118 9.37 -1.73 16.03
CA PRO A 118 9.82 -3.13 16.14
C PRO A 118 11.10 -3.38 15.34
N PHE A 119 11.33 -2.68 14.24
CA PHE A 119 12.54 -2.81 13.43
C PHE A 119 13.78 -2.27 14.14
N ILE A 120 13.68 -1.10 14.77
CA ILE A 120 14.77 -0.51 15.56
C ILE A 120 15.07 -1.37 16.79
N LEU A 121 14.02 -1.86 17.47
CA LEU A 121 14.18 -2.77 18.61
C LEU A 121 14.86 -4.09 18.18
N ALA A 122 14.48 -4.66 17.03
CA ALA A 122 15.15 -5.84 16.47
C ALA A 122 16.66 -5.65 16.32
N ILE A 123 17.09 -4.52 15.76
CA ILE A 123 18.51 -4.19 15.56
C ILE A 123 19.20 -3.97 16.91
N PHE A 124 18.59 -3.18 17.79
CA PHE A 124 19.13 -2.87 19.11
C PHE A 124 19.37 -4.13 19.94
N PHE A 125 18.36 -5.00 20.04
CA PHE A 125 18.48 -6.26 20.79
C PHE A 125 19.44 -7.25 20.13
N TYR A 126 19.54 -7.27 18.80
CA TYR A 126 20.51 -8.12 18.12
C TYR A 126 21.94 -7.71 18.49
N ILE A 127 22.28 -6.42 18.40
CA ILE A 127 23.62 -5.92 18.74
C ILE A 127 23.94 -6.19 20.23
N LEU A 128 22.98 -5.91 21.12
CA LEU A 128 23.15 -6.13 22.57
C LEU A 128 23.31 -7.62 22.91
N LEU A 129 22.44 -8.50 22.42
CA LEU A 129 22.47 -9.91 22.78
C LEU A 129 23.61 -10.66 22.10
N ALA A 130 24.01 -10.27 20.88
CA ALA A 130 25.13 -10.90 20.19
C ALA A 130 26.47 -10.64 20.90
N SER A 131 26.61 -9.53 21.62
CA SER A 131 27.84 -9.21 22.38
C SER A 131 27.93 -9.90 23.74
N TYR A 132 26.80 -10.30 24.34
CA TYR A 132 26.75 -10.79 25.73
C TYR A 132 26.19 -12.21 25.90
N LEU A 133 25.49 -12.77 24.90
CA LEU A 133 24.73 -14.02 25.02
C LEU A 133 24.98 -14.96 23.84
N SER A 134 24.48 -16.20 23.93
CA SER A 134 24.53 -17.15 22.82
C SER A 134 23.84 -16.57 21.58
N THR A 135 24.52 -16.67 20.43
CA THR A 135 24.05 -16.18 19.12
C THR A 135 22.66 -16.68 18.73
N ILE A 136 22.27 -17.86 19.25
CA ILE A 136 20.96 -18.47 19.04
C ILE A 136 19.83 -17.65 19.68
N LEU A 137 20.00 -17.16 20.92
CA LEU A 137 18.92 -16.40 21.56
C LEU A 137 18.74 -15.02 20.90
N ALA A 138 19.83 -14.38 20.50
CA ALA A 138 19.78 -13.13 19.73
C ALA A 138 18.99 -13.29 18.42
N LEU A 139 19.20 -14.42 17.72
CA LEU A 139 18.46 -14.76 16.50
C LEU A 139 16.95 -14.93 16.77
N LEU A 140 16.58 -15.69 17.82
CA LEU A 140 15.16 -15.93 18.16
C LEU A 140 14.42 -14.63 18.51
N VAL A 141 15.05 -13.73 19.27
CA VAL A 141 14.49 -12.41 19.61
C VAL A 141 14.31 -11.56 18.34
N ASN A 142 15.29 -11.56 17.44
CA ASN A 142 15.19 -10.81 16.19
C ASN A 142 14.04 -11.34 15.30
N ILE A 143 13.89 -12.66 15.18
CA ILE A 143 12.78 -13.30 14.47
C ILE A 143 11.43 -12.86 15.07
N ALA A 144 11.30 -12.81 16.40
CA ALA A 144 10.08 -12.36 17.05
C ALA A 144 9.71 -10.92 16.68
N PHE A 145 10.68 -9.99 16.70
CA PHE A 145 10.44 -8.59 16.28
C PHE A 145 10.12 -8.46 14.79
N MET A 146 10.76 -9.27 13.92
CA MET A 146 10.42 -9.33 12.50
C MET A 146 8.98 -9.80 12.27
N LEU A 147 8.51 -10.81 13.01
CA LEU A 147 7.11 -11.26 12.94
C LEU A 147 6.14 -10.15 13.39
N ILE A 148 6.48 -9.38 14.42
CA ILE A 148 5.70 -8.21 14.86
C ILE A 148 5.65 -7.15 13.75
N TYR A 149 6.79 -6.84 13.12
CA TYR A 149 6.87 -5.89 12.00
C TYR A 149 5.93 -6.30 10.85
N PHE A 150 5.98 -7.56 10.42
CA PHE A 150 5.12 -8.08 9.35
C PHE A 150 3.64 -8.04 9.75
N TRP A 151 3.32 -8.50 10.96
CA TRP A 151 1.97 -8.44 11.50
C TRP A 151 1.42 -7.01 11.46
N LEU A 152 2.19 -6.04 11.91
CA LEU A 152 1.78 -4.63 11.98
C LEU A 152 1.54 -4.04 10.58
N THR A 153 2.42 -4.36 9.63
CA THR A 153 2.29 -3.93 8.24
C THR A 153 0.97 -4.40 7.62
N PHE A 154 0.60 -5.67 7.83
CA PHE A 154 -0.67 -6.20 7.34
C PHE A 154 -1.89 -5.57 8.01
N ARG A 155 -1.77 -5.18 9.29
CA ARG A 155 -2.85 -4.52 10.04
C ARG A 155 -3.08 -3.09 9.56
N LEU A 156 -2.06 -2.45 9.01
CA LEU A 156 -2.05 -1.06 8.56
C LEU A 156 -2.40 -0.87 7.08
N CYS A 157 -2.47 -1.95 6.29
CA CYS A 157 -2.56 -1.86 4.83
C CYS A 157 -3.80 -1.10 4.31
N LEU A 158 -4.92 -1.10 5.06
CA LEU A 158 -6.17 -0.44 4.65
C LEU A 158 -6.24 1.04 5.03
N GLY A 159 -5.26 1.58 5.77
CA GLY A 159 -5.27 2.98 6.18
C GLY A 159 -5.45 3.94 4.98
N VAL A 160 -4.75 3.67 3.87
CA VAL A 160 -4.84 4.48 2.64
C VAL A 160 -6.27 4.47 2.09
N ALA A 161 -6.91 3.30 2.01
CA ALA A 161 -8.28 3.17 1.52
C ALA A 161 -9.29 3.98 2.34
N PHE A 162 -9.17 4.00 3.68
CA PHE A 162 -10.07 4.80 4.53
C PHE A 162 -9.93 6.30 4.29
N ILE A 163 -8.71 6.81 4.06
CA ILE A 163 -8.51 8.22 3.72
C ILE A 163 -9.08 8.53 2.34
N LEU A 164 -8.82 7.65 1.36
CA LEU A 164 -9.26 7.87 0.00
C LEU A 164 -10.78 7.82 -0.16
N ASP A 165 -11.46 6.89 0.49
CA ASP A 165 -12.91 6.69 0.37
C ASP A 165 -13.69 7.52 1.41
N LYS A 166 -13.25 7.55 2.68
CA LYS A 166 -14.00 8.18 3.78
C LYS A 166 -13.44 9.54 4.22
N ASN A 167 -12.32 10.00 3.66
CA ASN A 167 -11.66 11.26 4.00
C ASN A 167 -11.39 11.45 5.51
N VAL A 168 -11.15 10.35 6.23
CA VAL A 168 -10.84 10.39 7.66
C VAL A 168 -9.41 10.90 7.92
N THR A 169 -9.14 11.33 9.16
CA THR A 169 -7.79 11.74 9.58
C THR A 169 -6.83 10.54 9.67
N PRO A 170 -5.50 10.76 9.61
CA PRO A 170 -4.51 9.67 9.64
C PRO A 170 -4.65 8.73 10.85
N LEU A 171 -4.84 9.30 12.04
CA LEU A 171 -5.01 8.51 13.27
C LEU A 171 -6.29 7.68 13.25
N ALA A 172 -7.39 8.25 12.75
CA ALA A 172 -8.64 7.52 12.58
C ALA A 172 -8.48 6.39 11.56
N ALA A 173 -7.81 6.65 10.43
CA ALA A 173 -7.54 5.64 9.40
C ALA A 173 -6.79 4.42 9.95
N ILE A 174 -5.80 4.65 10.84
CA ILE A 174 -5.09 3.55 11.51
C ILE A 174 -6.03 2.74 12.39
N LYS A 175 -6.82 3.39 13.25
CA LYS A 175 -7.77 2.69 14.13
C LYS A 175 -8.76 1.85 13.32
N LEU A 176 -9.29 2.41 12.23
CA LEU A 176 -10.22 1.72 11.33
C LEU A 176 -9.55 0.55 10.59
N SER A 177 -8.29 0.71 10.16
CA SER A 177 -7.51 -0.39 9.56
C SER A 177 -7.29 -1.53 10.56
N PHE A 178 -6.98 -1.22 11.81
CA PHE A 178 -6.86 -2.21 12.89
C PHE A 178 -8.20 -2.86 13.25
N GLU A 179 -9.31 -2.15 13.11
CA GLU A 179 -10.61 -2.75 13.33
C GLU A 179 -10.96 -3.73 12.20
N ALA A 180 -10.82 -3.28 10.95
CA ALA A 180 -11.17 -4.03 9.76
C ALA A 180 -10.37 -5.35 9.62
N THR A 181 -9.08 -5.33 9.98
CA THR A 181 -8.15 -6.43 9.70
C THR A 181 -8.03 -7.46 10.85
N LYS A 182 -8.75 -7.32 11.97
CA LYS A 182 -8.46 -8.03 13.25
C LYS A 182 -8.37 -9.55 13.12
N SER A 183 -9.28 -10.16 12.35
CA SER A 183 -9.35 -11.61 12.20
C SER A 183 -8.84 -12.12 10.86
N ASN A 184 -8.20 -11.26 10.07
CA ASN A 184 -7.88 -11.54 8.67
C ASN A 184 -6.38 -11.45 8.32
N VAL A 185 -5.49 -11.28 9.31
CA VAL A 185 -4.06 -11.04 9.08
C VAL A 185 -3.42 -12.10 8.18
N TRP A 186 -3.64 -13.39 8.45
CA TRP A 186 -3.07 -14.47 7.64
C TRP A 186 -3.67 -14.56 6.23
N ARG A 187 -4.95 -14.20 6.09
CA ARG A 187 -5.64 -14.12 4.78
C ARG A 187 -5.12 -12.93 3.96
N LEU A 188 -4.78 -11.82 4.61
CA LEU A 188 -4.14 -10.68 3.98
C LEU A 188 -2.70 -11.01 3.57
N ALA A 189 -1.96 -11.70 4.43
CA ALA A 189 -0.60 -12.14 4.14
C ALA A 189 -0.57 -13.05 2.90
N SER A 190 -1.47 -14.02 2.80
CA SER A 190 -1.54 -14.90 1.63
C SER A 190 -1.93 -14.15 0.35
N LEU A 191 -2.88 -13.22 0.42
CA LEU A 191 -3.24 -12.35 -0.71
C LEU A 191 -2.04 -11.53 -1.20
N LEU A 192 -1.28 -10.94 -0.29
CA LEU A 192 -0.09 -10.15 -0.64
C LEU A 192 1.01 -11.03 -1.25
N VAL A 193 1.27 -12.21 -0.69
CA VAL A 193 2.24 -13.15 -1.29
C VAL A 193 1.84 -13.53 -2.71
N ILE A 194 0.56 -13.84 -2.94
CA ILE A 194 0.05 -14.18 -4.28
C ILE A 194 0.21 -12.97 -5.23
N GLN A 195 -0.12 -11.76 -4.79
CA GLN A 195 0.08 -10.54 -5.59
C GLN A 195 1.55 -10.33 -5.97
N GLN A 196 2.48 -10.51 -5.02
CA GLN A 196 3.91 -10.36 -5.29
C GLN A 196 4.40 -11.42 -6.28
N LEU A 197 3.95 -12.67 -6.18
CA LEU A 197 4.28 -13.71 -7.15
C LEU A 197 3.75 -13.37 -8.54
N VAL A 198 2.50 -12.90 -8.65
CA VAL A 198 1.91 -12.47 -9.92
C VAL A 198 2.72 -11.32 -10.54
N LEU A 199 3.11 -10.32 -9.75
CA LEU A 199 3.95 -9.22 -10.24
C LEU A 199 5.33 -9.71 -10.69
N LEU A 200 5.99 -10.59 -9.94
CA LEU A 200 7.29 -11.16 -10.31
C LEU A 200 7.23 -11.93 -11.63
N ILE A 201 6.24 -12.81 -11.78
CA ILE A 201 6.02 -13.57 -13.02
C ILE A 201 5.72 -12.63 -14.19
N SER A 202 5.03 -11.52 -13.94
CA SER A 202 4.65 -10.55 -14.97
C SER A 202 5.80 -9.73 -15.54
N ILE A 203 6.93 -9.67 -14.83
CA ILE A 203 8.14 -8.98 -15.29
C ILE A 203 8.92 -9.85 -16.28
N ILE A 204 8.85 -11.18 -16.16
CA ILE A 204 9.55 -12.15 -17.02
C ILE A 204 9.29 -11.90 -18.52
N PRO A 205 8.05 -11.70 -19.01
CA PRO A 205 7.79 -11.39 -20.42
C PRO A 205 8.08 -9.91 -20.73
N LEU A 206 9.26 -9.41 -20.37
CA LEU A 206 9.68 -8.00 -20.57
C LEU A 206 8.67 -6.99 -20.02
N GLY A 207 8.00 -7.32 -18.91
CA GLY A 207 6.98 -6.47 -18.29
C GLY A 207 5.63 -6.43 -19.01
N ILE A 208 5.42 -7.15 -20.12
CA ILE A 208 4.12 -7.20 -20.82
C ILE A 208 3.01 -7.69 -19.89
N GLY A 209 3.32 -8.61 -18.97
CA GLY A 209 2.37 -9.11 -17.98
C GLY A 209 1.82 -8.00 -17.05
N LEU A 210 2.56 -6.90 -16.86
CA LEU A 210 2.15 -5.79 -15.99
C LEU A 210 0.88 -5.09 -16.49
N ILE A 211 0.57 -5.20 -17.79
CA ILE A 211 -0.68 -4.69 -18.39
C ILE A 211 -1.91 -5.25 -17.67
N TRP A 212 -1.87 -6.50 -17.20
CA TRP A 212 -2.95 -7.13 -16.45
C TRP A 212 -2.71 -7.06 -14.94
N SER A 213 -1.46 -7.23 -14.52
CA SER A 213 -1.12 -7.39 -13.11
C SER A 213 -1.22 -6.10 -12.30
N ILE A 214 -0.94 -4.94 -12.90
CA ILE A 214 -1.14 -3.64 -12.22
C ILE A 214 -2.63 -3.40 -11.89
N PRO A 215 -3.56 -3.48 -12.87
CA PRO A 215 -5.00 -3.41 -12.57
C PRO A 215 -5.42 -4.46 -11.56
N PHE A 216 -4.92 -5.70 -11.70
CA PHE A 216 -5.28 -6.80 -10.81
C PHE A 216 -4.91 -6.51 -9.34
N VAL A 217 -3.68 -6.04 -9.07
CA VAL A 217 -3.24 -5.72 -7.72
C VAL A 217 -4.06 -4.57 -7.13
N ALA A 218 -4.26 -3.49 -7.90
CA ALA A 218 -5.05 -2.35 -7.45
C ALA A 218 -6.52 -2.73 -7.15
N ILE A 219 -7.16 -3.48 -8.05
CA ILE A 219 -8.54 -3.93 -7.86
C ILE A 219 -8.63 -4.92 -6.69
N THR A 220 -7.65 -5.81 -6.52
CA THR A 220 -7.62 -6.72 -5.37
C THR A 220 -7.52 -5.94 -4.07
N TYR A 221 -6.69 -4.89 -4.00
CA TYR A 221 -6.65 -3.98 -2.86
C TYR A 221 -8.04 -3.36 -2.57
N GLY A 222 -8.73 -2.88 -3.61
CA GLY A 222 -10.10 -2.39 -3.49
C GLY A 222 -11.10 -3.44 -3.01
N MET A 223 -11.00 -4.69 -3.48
CA MET A 223 -11.87 -5.79 -3.06
C MET A 223 -11.63 -6.18 -1.60
N ILE A 224 -10.37 -6.21 -1.15
CA ILE A 224 -10.02 -6.42 0.25
C ILE A 224 -10.68 -5.34 1.11
N TYR A 225 -10.53 -4.07 0.72
CA TYR A 225 -11.15 -2.95 1.42
C TYR A 225 -12.67 -3.09 1.48
N LYS A 226 -13.34 -3.32 0.33
CA LYS A 226 -14.79 -3.51 0.24
C LYS A 226 -15.29 -4.62 1.16
N ASN A 227 -14.61 -5.78 1.15
CA ASN A 227 -15.01 -6.95 1.93
C ASN A 227 -14.75 -6.78 3.43
N LEU A 228 -13.69 -6.06 3.82
CA LEU A 228 -13.34 -5.83 5.23
C LEU A 228 -14.01 -4.60 5.84
N LEU A 229 -14.61 -3.73 5.03
CA LEU A 229 -15.39 -2.59 5.51
C LEU A 229 -16.53 -3.05 6.45
N MET A 230 -17.12 -4.22 6.19
CA MET A 230 -18.16 -4.83 7.04
C MET A 230 -17.70 -5.13 8.47
N ASN A 231 -16.40 -5.23 8.74
CA ASN A 231 -15.90 -5.48 10.08
C ASN A 231 -15.83 -4.20 10.94
N VAL A 232 -15.91 -3.02 10.32
CA VAL A 232 -15.78 -1.73 10.99
C VAL A 232 -17.11 -1.30 11.59
N LYS A 233 -17.18 -1.06 12.90
CA LYS A 233 -18.42 -0.71 13.61
C LYS A 233 -18.91 0.71 13.32
N SER A 234 -18.03 1.65 13.01
CA SER A 234 -18.39 3.05 12.80
C SER A 234 -19.11 3.34 11.47
N PHE A 235 -19.16 2.36 10.57
CA PHE A 235 -19.81 2.47 9.26
C PHE A 235 -20.90 1.42 9.04
N GLN A 236 -21.38 0.79 10.11
CA GLN A 236 -22.60 -0.04 10.14
C GLN A 236 -23.72 0.75 10.80
#